data_AF-A0A1A8DNT3-F1
#
_entry.id   AF-A0A1A8DNT3-F1
#
_cell.length_a   1.000
_cell.length_b   1.000
_cell.length_c   1.000
_cell.angle_alpha   90.00
_cell.angle_beta   90.00
_cell.angle_gamma   90.00
#
_symmetry.space_group_name_H-M   'P 1'
#
loop_
_entity.id
_entity.type
_entity.pdbx_description
1 polymer ?
#
loop_
_entity_poly.entity_id
_entity_poly.type
_entity_poly.pdbx_seq_one_letter_code
_entity_poly.pdbx_strand_id
1 'polypeptide(L)'
;GMMLEGFRRYDLYENCKDSTCHFSLKVTHYHCTRENCGYKFCGRTHMYKHAQHHDRVDNLVLDDFKRFKSSLSCNFPDCQFSGNSTHFHCLRCGFRCTDSTKVT
;
A
#
# COMPACT_ATOMS: atom_id res chain seq x y z
N GLY A 1 5.05 24.54 3.59
CA GLY A 1 4.22 23.67 2.72
C GLY A 1 4.66 22.24 2.95
N MET A 2 3.82 21.44 3.60
CA MET A 2 4.18 20.12 4.10
C MET A 2 4.24 19.11 2.94
N MET A 3 5.30 18.28 2.90
CA MET A 3 5.44 17.16 1.97
C MET A 3 4.52 16.02 2.43
N LEU A 4 3.90 15.30 1.50
CA LEU A 4 3.13 14.11 1.87
C LEU A 4 4.07 13.02 2.37
N GLU A 5 3.64 12.31 3.41
CA GLU A 5 4.33 11.14 3.93
C GLU A 5 4.41 10.04 2.86
N GLY A 6 5.50 9.27 2.85
CA GLY A 6 5.73 8.25 1.81
C GLY A 6 6.35 8.77 0.50
N PHE A 7 6.79 10.04 0.47
CA PHE A 7 7.50 10.62 -0.67
C PHE A 7 8.81 11.26 -0.25
N ARG A 8 9.81 11.16 -1.12
CA ARG A 8 11.08 11.89 -0.99
C ARG A 8 11.24 12.85 -2.16
N ARG A 9 11.42 14.14 -1.87
CA ARG A 9 11.74 15.16 -2.87
C ARG A 9 13.26 15.26 -3.07
N TYR A 10 13.63 15.51 -4.30
CA TYR A 10 14.97 15.88 -4.71
C TYR A 10 14.91 17.20 -5.48
N ASP A 11 15.79 18.13 -5.14
CA ASP A 11 15.82 19.45 -5.74
C ASP A 11 16.47 19.46 -7.13
N LEU A 12 16.38 20.61 -7.80
CA LEU A 12 17.01 20.80 -9.10
C LEU A 12 18.53 20.60 -8.96
N TYR A 13 19.13 19.82 -9.87
CA TYR A 13 20.54 19.43 -9.82
C TYR A 13 20.94 18.54 -8.63
N GLU A 14 19.98 18.03 -7.84
CA GLU A 14 20.28 17.03 -6.80
C GLU A 14 20.39 15.63 -7.43
N ASN A 15 21.42 14.88 -7.02
CA ASN A 15 21.60 13.49 -7.42
C ASN A 15 20.86 12.57 -6.44
N CYS A 16 19.76 11.96 -6.90
CA CYS A 16 18.99 11.02 -6.10
C CYS A 16 19.62 9.63 -5.94
N LYS A 17 20.80 9.39 -6.56
CA LYS A 17 21.58 8.14 -6.53
C LYS A 17 20.89 6.90 -7.09
N ASP A 18 19.69 7.06 -7.64
CA ASP A 18 18.98 6.02 -8.36
C ASP A 18 19.39 6.03 -9.83
N SER A 19 20.11 4.99 -10.27
CA SER A 19 20.62 4.86 -11.63
C SER A 19 19.52 4.79 -12.70
N THR A 20 18.29 4.48 -12.31
CA THR A 20 17.13 4.39 -13.22
C THR A 20 16.27 5.66 -13.21
N CYS A 21 16.65 6.69 -12.44
CA CYS A 21 15.92 7.95 -12.39
C CYS A 21 16.34 8.90 -13.52
N HIS A 22 15.47 9.06 -14.51
CA HIS A 22 15.68 9.97 -15.64
C HIS A 22 15.65 11.47 -15.27
N PHE A 23 15.15 11.81 -14.07
CA PHE A 23 15.00 13.18 -13.57
C PHE A 23 16.20 13.65 -12.72
N SER A 24 17.05 12.71 -12.29
CA SER A 24 18.24 12.99 -11.49
C SER A 24 19.08 14.08 -12.15
N LEU A 25 19.56 15.03 -11.35
CA LEU A 25 20.36 16.18 -11.80
C LEU A 25 19.69 17.11 -12.84
N LYS A 26 18.42 16.90 -13.23
CA LYS A 26 17.77 17.66 -14.32
C LYS A 26 16.61 18.52 -13.88
N VAL A 27 15.81 18.07 -12.91
CA VAL A 27 14.59 18.76 -12.48
C VAL A 27 14.26 18.41 -11.03
N THR A 28 13.55 19.30 -10.32
CA THR A 28 12.93 18.94 -9.05
C THR A 28 11.94 17.80 -9.25
N HIS A 29 12.13 16.70 -8.52
CA HIS A 29 11.36 15.48 -8.69
C HIS A 29 11.08 14.79 -7.34
N TYR A 30 10.23 13.78 -7.37
CA TYR A 30 9.74 13.06 -6.19
C TYR A 30 9.80 11.56 -6.45
N HIS A 31 10.23 10.81 -5.45
CA HIS A 31 10.21 9.35 -5.44
C HIS A 31 9.20 8.89 -4.40
N CYS A 32 8.35 7.91 -4.75
CA CYS A 32 7.58 7.17 -3.77
C CYS A 32 8.53 6.29 -2.95
N THR A 33 8.43 6.34 -1.62
CA THR A 33 9.25 5.53 -0.70
C THR A 33 8.54 4.26 -0.24
N ARG A 34 7.32 4.00 -0.76
CA ARG A 34 6.57 2.78 -0.45
C ARG A 34 7.23 1.56 -1.09
N GLU A 35 7.28 0.46 -0.34
CA GLU A 35 7.85 -0.79 -0.81
C GLU A 35 7.18 -1.25 -2.12
N ASN A 36 7.99 -1.75 -3.06
CA ASN A 36 7.54 -2.25 -4.37
C ASN A 36 6.81 -1.25 -5.29
N CYS A 37 6.74 0.04 -4.96
CA CYS A 37 6.13 1.03 -5.85
C CYS A 37 7.14 1.58 -6.88
N GLY A 38 8.27 2.11 -6.40
CA GLY A 38 9.35 2.63 -7.26
C GLY A 38 8.95 3.80 -8.18
N TYR A 39 7.76 4.39 -8.00
CA TYR A 39 7.24 5.43 -8.88
C TYR A 39 7.97 6.77 -8.69
N LYS A 40 8.29 7.43 -9.81
CA LYS A 40 9.12 8.64 -9.87
C LYS A 40 8.48 9.65 -10.80
N PHE A 41 8.38 10.91 -10.39
CA PHE A 41 7.71 11.93 -11.19
C PHE A 41 8.20 13.33 -10.85
N CYS A 42 7.98 14.27 -11.77
CA CYS A 42 8.16 15.70 -11.55
C CYS A 42 6.82 16.38 -11.22
N GLY A 43 6.87 17.42 -10.40
CA GLY A 43 5.71 18.26 -10.07
C GLY A 43 4.83 17.75 -8.91
N ARG A 44 4.28 18.68 -8.12
CA ARG A 44 3.47 18.37 -6.94
C ARG A 44 2.10 17.78 -7.27
N THR A 45 1.49 18.14 -8.39
CA THR A 45 0.15 17.63 -8.77
C THR A 45 0.14 16.11 -8.96
N HIS A 46 1.23 15.55 -9.49
CA HIS A 46 1.39 14.12 -9.64
C HIS A 46 1.52 13.38 -8.30
N MET A 47 2.10 14.04 -7.28
CA MET A 47 2.22 13.49 -5.92
C MET A 47 0.84 13.18 -5.33
N TYR A 48 -0.08 14.14 -5.36
CA TYR A 48 -1.42 13.97 -4.81
C TYR A 48 -2.21 12.88 -5.55
N LYS A 49 -2.13 12.84 -6.89
CA LYS A 49 -2.79 11.80 -7.69
C LYS A 49 -2.24 10.41 -7.37
N HIS A 50 -0.93 10.29 -7.19
CA HIS A 50 -0.29 9.02 -6.85
C HIS A 50 -0.64 8.57 -5.42
N ALA A 51 -0.65 9.50 -4.45
CA ALA A 51 -1.10 9.21 -3.09
C ALA A 51 -2.54 8.68 -3.07
N GLN A 52 -3.45 9.32 -3.83
CA GLN A 52 -4.83 8.84 -3.98
C GLN A 52 -4.93 7.45 -4.63
N HIS A 53 -4.03 7.12 -5.56
CA HIS A 53 -3.99 5.78 -6.14
C HIS A 53 -3.64 4.74 -5.08
N HIS A 54 -2.63 5.01 -4.25
CA HIS A 54 -2.28 4.15 -3.12
C HIS A 54 -3.43 3.99 -2.13
N ASP A 55 -4.06 5.09 -1.74
CA ASP A 55 -5.23 5.07 -0.85
C ASP A 55 -6.35 4.18 -1.42
N ARG A 56 -6.66 4.34 -2.71
CA ARG A 56 -7.68 3.50 -3.38
C ARG A 56 -7.28 2.02 -3.42
N VAL A 57 -6.03 1.71 -3.78
CA VAL A 57 -5.56 0.32 -3.85
C VAL A 57 -5.60 -0.32 -2.46
N ASP A 58 -5.16 0.38 -1.42
CA ASP A 58 -5.21 -0.13 -0.05
C ASP A 58 -6.65 -0.36 0.43
N ASN A 59 -7.56 0.59 0.13
CA ASN A 59 -8.97 0.44 0.47
C ASN A 59 -9.64 -0.71 -0.31
N LEU A 60 -9.25 -0.97 -1.56
CA LEU A 60 -9.74 -2.11 -2.34
C LEU A 60 -9.24 -3.43 -1.73
N VAL A 61 -7.96 -3.49 -1.36
CA VAL A 61 -7.40 -4.66 -0.65
C VAL A 61 -8.17 -4.89 0.65
N LEU A 62 -8.43 -3.84 1.44
CA LEU A 62 -9.22 -3.93 2.67
C LEU A 62 -10.67 -4.40 2.45
N ASP A 63 -11.34 -3.92 1.39
CA ASP A 63 -12.71 -4.37 1.04
C ASP A 63 -12.74 -5.85 0.63
N ASP A 64 -11.66 -6.32 0.01
CA ASP A 64 -11.47 -7.71 -0.32
C ASP A 64 -11.12 -8.58 0.89
N PHE A 65 -11.01 -8.05 2.12
CA PHE A 65 -10.78 -8.82 3.34
C PHE A 65 -11.89 -8.65 4.37
N LYS A 66 -12.44 -9.77 4.85
CA LYS A 66 -13.41 -9.78 5.95
C LYS A 66 -12.84 -10.36 7.22
N ARG A 67 -12.91 -9.59 8.30
CA ARG A 67 -12.53 -10.01 9.66
C ARG A 67 -13.66 -10.77 10.35
N PHE A 68 -13.33 -11.91 10.94
CA PHE A 68 -14.20 -12.69 11.82
C PHE A 68 -13.60 -12.73 13.23
N LYS A 69 -14.41 -12.44 14.24
CA LYS A 69 -13.99 -12.48 15.65
C LYS A 69 -13.92 -13.93 16.13
N SER A 70 -13.11 -14.20 17.16
CA SER A 70 -12.96 -15.55 17.74
C SER A 70 -14.27 -16.20 18.16
N SER A 71 -15.28 -15.42 18.55
CA SER A 71 -16.60 -15.93 18.95
C SER A 71 -17.56 -16.17 17.78
N LEU A 72 -17.16 -15.84 16.54
CA LEU A 72 -18.01 -15.95 15.36
C LEU A 72 -17.55 -17.11 14.48
N SER A 73 -18.49 -18.00 14.17
CA SER A 73 -18.28 -18.96 13.09
C SER A 73 -18.27 -18.21 11.76
N CYS A 74 -17.24 -18.44 10.95
CA CYS A 74 -17.23 -17.98 9.56
C CYS A 74 -17.90 -19.04 8.69
N ASN A 75 -18.69 -18.62 7.70
CA ASN A 75 -19.39 -19.54 6.78
C ASN A 75 -18.47 -20.12 5.68
N PHE A 76 -17.15 -20.03 5.85
CA PHE A 76 -16.17 -20.56 4.91
C PHE A 76 -15.92 -22.05 5.20
N PRO A 77 -16.07 -22.94 4.20
CA PRO A 77 -15.80 -24.37 4.38
C PRO A 77 -14.33 -24.60 4.75
N ASP A 78 -14.11 -25.56 5.65
CA ASP A 78 -12.79 -25.99 6.14
C ASP A 78 -11.96 -24.89 6.85
N CYS A 79 -12.60 -23.86 7.40
CA CYS A 79 -11.89 -22.86 8.19
C CYS A 79 -11.55 -23.38 9.59
N GLN A 80 -10.28 -23.76 9.80
CA GLN A 80 -9.74 -24.20 11.10
C GLN A 80 -9.81 -23.14 12.21
N PHE A 81 -10.00 -21.87 11.87
CA PHE A 81 -10.05 -20.75 12.82
C PHE A 81 -11.48 -20.39 13.25
N SER A 82 -12.48 -20.97 12.59
CA SER A 82 -13.89 -20.66 12.80
C SER A 82 -14.30 -20.90 14.26
N GLY A 83 -14.86 -19.89 14.92
CA GLY A 83 -15.31 -20.00 16.31
C GLY A 83 -14.20 -20.20 17.35
N ASN A 84 -12.92 -20.14 16.98
CA ASN A 84 -11.80 -20.34 17.90
C ASN A 84 -10.89 -19.11 17.98
N SER A 85 -10.55 -18.47 16.85
CA SER A 85 -9.61 -17.35 16.82
C SER A 85 -10.09 -16.22 15.90
N THR A 86 -9.67 -14.99 16.22
CA THR A 86 -9.89 -13.86 15.31
C THR A 86 -9.06 -14.08 14.05
N HIS A 87 -9.66 -13.97 12.88
CA HIS A 87 -9.02 -14.24 11.60
C HIS A 87 -9.64 -13.41 10.47
N PHE A 88 -9.01 -13.46 9.30
CA PHE A 88 -9.37 -12.71 8.09
C PHE A 88 -9.46 -13.66 6.90
N HIS A 89 -10.44 -13.42 6.04
CA HIS A 89 -10.61 -14.13 4.76
C HIS A 89 -10.55 -13.14 3.62
N CYS A 90 -9.88 -13.52 2.53
CA CYS A 90 -10.04 -12.82 1.26
C CYS A 90 -11.41 -13.17 0.65
N LEU A 91 -12.12 -12.18 0.14
CA LEU A 91 -13.41 -12.35 -0.55
C LEU A 91 -13.24 -12.70 -2.04
N ARG A 92 -12.01 -12.66 -2.56
CA ARG A 92 -11.67 -12.94 -3.97
C ARG A 92 -11.01 -14.30 -4.17
N CYS A 93 -10.37 -14.87 -3.14
CA CYS A 93 -9.65 -16.14 -3.24
C CYS A 93 -9.70 -16.92 -1.91
N GLY A 94 -9.13 -18.13 -1.89
CA GLY A 94 -9.13 -19.01 -0.71
C GLY A 94 -8.16 -18.61 0.41
N PHE A 95 -7.51 -17.44 0.32
CA PHE A 95 -6.55 -16.98 1.32
C PHE A 95 -7.21 -16.65 2.65
N ARG A 96 -6.59 -17.11 3.73
CA ARG A 96 -7.04 -16.93 5.11
C ARG A 96 -5.84 -16.73 6.03
N CYS A 97 -5.91 -15.80 6.97
CA CYS A 97 -4.84 -15.55 7.94
C CYS A 97 -5.40 -15.12 9.30
N THR A 98 -4.61 -15.25 10.36
CA THR A 98 -4.90 -14.68 11.69
C THR A 98 -4.13 -13.39 11.95
N ASP A 99 -3.20 -13.05 11.07
CA ASP A 99 -2.29 -11.91 11.20
C ASP A 99 -2.91 -10.67 10.54
N SER A 100 -3.19 -9.66 11.37
CA SER A 100 -3.75 -8.39 10.92
C SER A 100 -2.78 -7.59 10.03
N THR A 101 -1.47 -7.83 10.13
CA THR A 101 -0.47 -7.14 9.29
C THR A 101 -0.46 -7.65 7.84
N LYS A 102 -1.14 -8.77 7.57
CA LYS A 102 -1.29 -9.33 6.22
C LYS A 102 -2.50 -8.77 5.47
N VAL A 103 -3.31 -7.95 6.14
CA VAL A 103 -4.55 -7.36 5.61
C VAL A 103 -4.60 -5.84 5.79
N THR A 104 -3.56 -5.22 6.35
CA THR A 104 -3.35 -3.77 6.48
C THR A 104 -2.12 -3.37 5.68
#